data_AF-A0A924DL37-F1
#
_entry.id   AF-A0A924DL37-F1
#
_cell.length_a   1.000
_cell.length_b   1.000
_cell.length_c   1.000
_cell.angle_alpha   90.00
_cell.angle_beta   90.00
_cell.angle_gamma   90.00
#
_symmetry.space_group_name_H-M   'P 1'
#
loop_
_entity.id
_entity.type
_entity.pdbx_description
1 polymer ?
#
loop_
_entity_poly.entity_id
_entity_poly.type
_entity_poly.pdbx_seq_one_letter_code
_entity_poly.pdbx_strand_id
1 'polypeptide(L)'
;MAQQNMNQPNNKRKNSPENVPGSGEDPKKKNKFNIYWIYGLVFLSIIAYNMYRGVNSTGVETDQQKFYEMLKQGDVDKIKTIRNKKLVRIFLNKDSLNNKAGIYSLLLNDAQDDKKYDAAKKTNQPQAYFNIKDMESFSREMSEFYTQNPQIKHISDNPDEEGELFSQIISTLLPILLIGFLFVLMMRKVGGPGGGGGPGGIFNIGKSKATLFEK
;
A
#
# COMPACT_ATOMS: atom_id res chain seq x y z
N MET A 1 5.33 106.13 5.60
CA MET A 1 4.28 106.03 6.65
C MET A 1 3.35 104.93 6.18
N ALA A 2 3.12 103.76 6.79
CA ALA A 2 3.39 103.11 8.08
C ALA A 2 3.96 101.68 7.80
N GLN A 3 4.91 101.09 8.56
CA GLN A 3 4.76 100.37 9.87
C GLN A 3 3.60 99.36 9.85
N GLN A 4 3.67 98.08 10.28
CA GLN A 4 4.54 97.26 11.13
C GLN A 4 4.18 95.77 10.79
N ASN A 5 5.11 94.84 10.66
CA ASN A 5 5.77 94.06 11.73
C ASN A 5 4.88 92.98 12.41
N MET A 6 5.21 91.70 12.24
CA MET A 6 5.16 90.69 13.31
C MET A 6 6.08 89.48 13.04
N ASN A 7 7.26 89.55 13.68
CA ASN A 7 8.08 88.49 14.32
C ASN A 7 7.49 87.07 14.43
N GLN A 8 8.18 86.02 13.93
CA GLN A 8 9.16 85.12 14.61
C GLN A 8 8.50 84.01 15.49
N PRO A 9 9.14 82.84 15.79
CA PRO A 9 10.58 82.54 15.79
C PRO A 9 11.06 81.17 15.26
N ASN A 10 12.38 81.11 15.18
CA ASN A 10 13.31 80.00 14.97
C ASN A 10 13.25 78.93 16.07
N ASN A 11 13.37 77.63 15.75
CA ASN A 11 13.86 76.65 16.73
C ASN A 11 14.58 75.44 16.10
N LYS A 12 15.92 75.45 16.18
CA LYS A 12 16.78 74.29 15.98
C LYS A 12 16.70 73.38 17.22
N ARG A 13 16.26 72.13 17.10
CA ARG A 13 16.76 71.01 17.94
C ARG A 13 16.80 69.70 17.16
N LYS A 14 18.04 69.36 16.80
CA LYS A 14 18.57 68.02 16.51
C LYS A 14 18.33 67.13 17.74
N ASN A 15 17.85 65.90 17.54
CA ASN A 15 18.14 64.68 18.32
C ASN A 15 17.26 63.54 17.79
N SER A 16 17.76 62.84 16.76
CA SER A 16 17.31 61.49 16.42
C SER A 16 18.01 60.51 17.36
N PRO A 17 17.31 59.65 18.11
CA PRO A 17 17.94 58.49 18.72
C PRO A 17 18.12 57.42 17.63
N GLU A 18 19.35 57.33 17.17
CA GLU A 18 19.92 56.22 16.44
C GLU A 18 19.83 54.95 17.30
N ASN A 19 19.07 53.95 16.85
CA ASN A 19 19.01 52.62 17.45
C ASN A 19 19.23 51.60 16.33
N VAL A 20 20.46 51.09 16.24
CA VAL A 20 20.86 49.95 15.40
C VAL A 20 21.76 49.07 16.27
N PRO A 21 21.74 47.74 16.17
CA PRO A 21 20.62 46.80 16.14
C PRO A 21 20.77 45.79 17.31
N GLY A 22 19.71 45.52 18.06
CA GLY A 22 19.70 44.33 18.92
C GLY A 22 19.65 43.10 18.02
N SER A 23 20.73 42.31 18.01
CA SER A 23 20.84 40.99 17.36
C SER A 23 19.62 40.14 17.71
N GLY A 24 18.59 40.23 16.89
CA GLY A 24 17.49 39.28 16.87
C GLY A 24 18.12 37.97 16.43
N GLU A 25 18.33 37.06 17.36
CA GLU A 25 18.43 35.66 16.99
C GLU A 25 17.20 35.35 16.15
N ASP A 26 17.41 35.11 14.85
CA ASP A 26 16.39 34.67 13.93
C ASP A 26 15.56 33.60 14.64
N PRO A 27 14.22 33.68 14.66
CA PRO A 27 13.42 32.60 15.22
C PRO A 27 13.76 31.36 14.40
N LYS A 28 14.60 30.48 14.97
CA LYS A 28 15.05 29.22 14.35
C LYS A 28 13.83 28.64 13.68
N LYS A 29 13.86 28.65 12.35
CA LYS A 29 12.75 28.29 11.46
C LYS A 29 12.28 26.92 11.94
N LYS A 30 11.22 26.89 12.73
CA LYS A 30 10.73 25.65 13.34
C LYS A 30 10.38 24.79 12.14
N ASN A 31 11.11 23.68 11.95
CA ASN A 31 10.88 22.81 10.81
C ASN A 31 9.39 22.47 10.81
N LYS A 32 8.67 23.00 9.83
CA LYS A 32 7.27 22.65 9.62
C LYS A 32 7.32 21.21 9.12
N PHE A 33 7.25 20.26 10.06
CA PHE A 33 7.27 18.84 9.73
C PHE A 33 6.12 18.60 8.75
N ASN A 34 6.50 18.36 7.50
CA ASN A 34 5.55 18.17 6.44
C ASN A 34 4.95 16.78 6.60
N ILE A 35 3.78 16.66 7.22
CA ILE A 35 3.13 15.36 7.47
C ILE A 35 3.03 14.47 6.20
N TYR A 36 3.11 15.04 4.98
CA TYR A 36 3.25 14.28 3.73
C TYR A 36 4.42 13.28 3.69
N TRP A 37 5.50 13.47 4.46
CA TRP A 37 6.58 12.46 4.55
C TRP A 37 6.12 11.16 5.24
N ILE A 38 5.21 11.26 6.22
CA ILE A 38 4.66 10.07 6.89
C ILE A 38 3.76 9.27 5.92
N TYR A 39 2.96 9.97 5.12
CA TYR A 39 2.11 9.34 4.11
C TYR A 39 2.96 8.66 3.02
N GLY A 40 4.07 9.28 2.62
CA GLY A 40 5.05 8.69 1.70
C GLY A 40 5.68 7.40 2.26
N LEU A 41 6.08 7.40 3.54
CA LEU A 41 6.66 6.22 4.20
C LEU A 41 5.64 5.08 4.31
N VAL A 42 4.40 5.39 4.70
CA VAL A 42 3.31 4.40 4.78
C VAL A 42 3.00 3.81 3.40
N PHE A 43 2.88 4.65 2.38
CA PHE A 43 2.64 4.20 1.00
C PHE A 43 3.78 3.32 0.48
N LEU A 44 5.03 3.72 0.69
CA LEU A 44 6.21 2.92 0.34
C LEU A 44 6.24 1.59 1.09
N SER A 45 5.86 1.57 2.36
CA SER A 45 5.80 0.34 3.17
C SER A 45 4.74 -0.63 2.64
N ILE A 46 3.60 -0.12 2.18
CA ILE A 46 2.56 -0.94 1.55
C ILE A 46 3.08 -1.52 0.23
N ILE A 47 3.73 -0.73 -0.61
CA ILE A 47 4.33 -1.23 -1.86
C ILE A 47 5.41 -2.27 -1.57
N ALA A 48 6.32 -1.99 -0.64
CA ALA A 48 7.39 -2.90 -0.25
C ALA A 48 6.84 -4.20 0.32
N TYR A 49 5.79 -4.14 1.14
CA TYR A 49 5.11 -5.32 1.66
C TYR A 49 4.44 -6.14 0.55
N ASN A 50 3.72 -5.50 -0.38
CA ASN A 50 3.11 -6.19 -1.53
C ASN A 50 4.18 -6.80 -2.46
N MET A 51 5.30 -6.12 -2.67
CA MET A 51 6.40 -6.58 -3.52
C MET A 51 7.19 -7.73 -2.87
N TYR A 52 7.48 -7.64 -1.57
CA TYR A 52 8.14 -8.70 -0.81
C TYR A 52 7.29 -9.97 -0.76
N ARG A 53 5.96 -9.82 -0.63
CA ARG A 53 5.05 -10.94 -0.49
C ARG A 53 4.87 -11.76 -1.78
N GLY A 54 5.23 -11.18 -2.93
CA GLY A 54 5.03 -11.78 -4.24
C GLY A 54 3.56 -11.85 -4.61
N VAL A 55 3.23 -11.47 -5.85
CA VAL A 55 1.89 -11.74 -6.39
C VAL A 55 1.86 -13.24 -6.73
N ASN A 56 1.16 -14.03 -5.91
CA ASN A 56 0.96 -15.44 -6.23
C ASN A 56 0.04 -15.52 -7.44
N SER A 57 0.57 -15.93 -8.60
CA SER A 57 -0.25 -16.20 -9.77
C SER A 57 -1.23 -17.33 -9.45
N THR A 58 -2.49 -17.15 -9.83
CA THR A 58 -3.50 -18.21 -9.73
C THR A 58 -3.26 -19.35 -10.72
N GLY A 59 -2.43 -19.12 -11.74
CA GLY A 59 -2.37 -19.95 -12.94
C GLY A 59 -3.52 -19.58 -13.90
N VAL A 60 -3.54 -20.22 -15.07
CA VAL A 60 -4.63 -20.09 -16.04
C VAL A 60 -5.70 -21.14 -15.77
N GLU A 61 -6.97 -20.74 -15.90
CA GLU A 61 -8.08 -21.67 -15.73
C GLU A 61 -8.09 -22.71 -16.86
N THR A 62 -8.23 -23.98 -16.49
CA THR A 62 -8.33 -25.12 -17.40
C THR A 62 -9.48 -26.04 -16.98
N ASP A 63 -9.75 -27.04 -17.83
CA ASP A 63 -10.70 -28.11 -17.55
C ASP A 63 -10.00 -29.33 -16.91
N GLN A 64 -10.76 -30.09 -16.13
CA GLN A 64 -10.32 -31.35 -15.54
C GLN A 64 -10.01 -32.43 -16.60
N GLN A 65 -10.71 -32.45 -17.74
CA GLN A 65 -10.42 -33.35 -18.84
C GLN A 65 -9.03 -33.09 -19.44
N LYS A 66 -8.71 -31.82 -19.69
CA LYS A 66 -7.38 -31.40 -20.15
C LYS A 66 -6.30 -31.77 -19.14
N PHE A 67 -6.60 -31.69 -17.85
CA PHE A 67 -5.69 -32.14 -16.80
C PHE A 67 -5.35 -33.63 -16.91
N TYR A 68 -6.33 -34.49 -17.12
CA TYR A 68 -6.08 -35.92 -17.33
C TYR A 68 -5.28 -36.19 -18.61
N GLU A 69 -5.48 -35.40 -19.67
CA GLU A 69 -4.64 -35.47 -20.88
C GLU A 69 -3.18 -35.11 -20.58
N MET A 70 -2.94 -34.04 -19.81
CA MET A 70 -1.60 -33.63 -19.37
C MET A 70 -0.94 -34.71 -18.49
N LEU A 71 -1.70 -35.37 -17.62
CA LEU A 71 -1.22 -36.52 -16.83
C LEU A 71 -0.81 -37.70 -17.72
N LYS A 72 -1.64 -38.07 -18.71
CA LYS A 72 -1.31 -39.14 -19.66
C LYS A 72 -0.03 -38.85 -20.44
N GLN A 73 0.21 -37.57 -20.74
CA GLN A 73 1.39 -37.10 -21.45
C GLN A 73 2.65 -36.98 -20.56
N GLY A 74 2.52 -37.15 -19.24
CA GLY A 74 3.64 -36.99 -18.30
C GLY A 74 4.08 -35.54 -18.12
N ASP A 75 3.21 -34.57 -18.42
CA ASP A 75 3.57 -33.15 -18.39
C ASP A 75 3.38 -32.49 -17.02
N VAL A 76 2.77 -33.20 -16.07
CA VAL A 76 2.49 -32.71 -14.72
C VAL A 76 3.61 -33.14 -13.76
N ASP A 77 4.17 -32.18 -13.02
CA ASP A 77 5.14 -32.41 -11.95
C ASP A 77 4.43 -32.79 -10.65
N LYS A 78 3.48 -31.94 -10.23
CA LYS A 78 2.74 -32.07 -8.96
C LYS A 78 1.42 -31.32 -9.02
N ILE A 79 0.54 -31.61 -8.08
CA ILE A 79 -0.67 -30.85 -7.84
C ILE A 79 -0.73 -30.31 -6.41
N LYS A 80 -1.57 -29.30 -6.23
CA LYS A 80 -1.87 -28.72 -4.93
C LYS A 80 -3.36 -28.51 -4.81
N THR A 81 -4.04 -29.39 -4.09
CA THR A 81 -5.49 -29.29 -3.85
C THR A 81 -5.79 -28.22 -2.81
N ILE A 82 -6.55 -27.19 -3.17
CA ILE A 82 -6.90 -26.08 -2.29
C ILE A 82 -8.29 -26.31 -1.69
N ARG A 83 -8.33 -26.71 -0.41
CA ARG A 83 -9.55 -27.20 0.24
C ARG A 83 -10.65 -26.14 0.34
N ASN A 84 -10.29 -24.94 0.80
CA ASN A 84 -11.24 -23.87 1.04
C ASN A 84 -11.78 -23.23 -0.25
N LYS A 85 -11.03 -23.31 -1.35
CA LYS A 85 -11.43 -22.77 -2.66
C LYS A 85 -12.01 -23.82 -3.61
N LYS A 86 -11.99 -25.10 -3.22
CA LYS A 86 -12.44 -26.23 -4.06
C LYS A 86 -11.82 -26.18 -5.46
N LEU A 87 -10.52 -26.02 -5.52
CA LEU A 87 -9.77 -26.01 -6.79
C LEU A 87 -8.48 -26.81 -6.66
N VAL A 88 -7.94 -27.25 -7.78
CA VAL A 88 -6.67 -27.96 -7.87
C VAL A 88 -5.72 -27.13 -8.71
N ARG A 89 -4.54 -26.84 -8.15
CA ARG A 89 -3.47 -26.16 -8.87
C ARG A 89 -2.52 -27.17 -9.49
N ILE A 90 -2.19 -26.94 -10.74
CA ILE A 90 -1.35 -27.81 -11.56
C ILE A 90 0.01 -27.16 -11.73
N PHE A 91 1.05 -27.94 -11.43
CA PHE A 91 2.43 -27.59 -11.70
C PHE A 91 2.93 -28.43 -12.87
N LEU A 92 3.34 -27.76 -13.94
CA LEU A 92 3.85 -28.41 -15.15
C LEU A 92 5.36 -28.61 -15.07
N ASN A 93 5.83 -29.70 -15.68
CA ASN A 93 7.25 -29.99 -15.83
C ASN A 93 7.92 -28.91 -16.68
N LYS A 94 9.11 -28.46 -16.25
CA LYS A 94 9.89 -27.48 -17.02
C LYS A 94 10.23 -27.99 -18.41
N ASP A 95 10.53 -29.28 -18.53
CA ASP A 95 10.84 -29.91 -19.81
C ASP A 95 9.64 -29.89 -20.76
N SER A 96 8.44 -30.18 -20.26
CA SER A 96 7.20 -30.11 -21.05
C SER A 96 6.88 -28.68 -21.48
N LEU A 97 7.07 -27.70 -20.59
CA LEU A 97 6.92 -26.28 -20.92
C LEU A 97 7.88 -25.83 -22.04
N ASN A 98 9.10 -26.36 -22.07
CA ASN A 98 10.10 -26.03 -23.09
C ASN A 98 9.88 -26.81 -24.40
N ASN A 99 9.64 -28.11 -24.32
CA ASN A 99 9.54 -29.01 -25.48
C ASN A 99 8.20 -28.89 -26.21
N LYS A 100 7.12 -28.58 -25.49
CA LYS A 100 5.76 -28.42 -26.05
C LYS A 100 5.31 -26.95 -26.01
N ALA A 101 6.25 -26.05 -26.30
CA ALA A 101 6.04 -24.61 -26.21
C ALA A 101 4.81 -24.12 -27.00
N GLY A 102 4.51 -24.68 -28.17
CA GLY A 102 3.36 -24.26 -28.98
C GLY A 102 2.00 -24.53 -28.35
N ILE A 103 1.85 -25.63 -27.61
CA ILE A 103 0.59 -26.00 -26.94
C ILE A 103 0.46 -25.21 -25.64
N TYR A 104 1.52 -25.18 -24.84
CA TYR A 104 1.49 -24.53 -23.53
C TYR A 104 1.54 -23.02 -23.62
N SER A 105 2.14 -22.42 -24.65
CA SER A 105 2.03 -20.98 -24.87
C SER A 105 0.59 -20.59 -25.17
N LEU A 106 -0.15 -21.38 -25.95
CA LEU A 106 -1.56 -21.12 -26.24
C LEU A 106 -2.45 -21.30 -25.01
N LEU A 107 -2.15 -22.32 -24.19
CA LEU A 107 -2.91 -22.57 -22.96
C LEU A 107 -2.62 -21.53 -21.87
N LEU A 108 -1.38 -21.04 -21.78
CA LEU A 108 -0.93 -20.16 -20.69
C LEU A 108 -0.92 -18.68 -21.04
N ASN A 109 -0.81 -18.33 -22.32
CA ASN A 109 -0.97 -16.94 -22.73
C ASN A 109 -2.44 -16.60 -22.81
N ASP A 110 -2.76 -15.50 -22.15
CA ASP A 110 -4.05 -14.85 -22.28
C ASP A 110 -4.00 -13.95 -23.52
N ALA A 111 -5.13 -13.71 -24.17
CA ALA A 111 -5.20 -12.86 -25.36
C ALA A 111 -4.69 -11.42 -25.11
N GLN A 112 -4.52 -11.03 -23.85
CA GLN A 112 -4.01 -9.73 -23.41
C GLN A 112 -2.60 -9.73 -22.79
N ASP A 113 -2.00 -10.90 -22.50
CA ASP A 113 -0.73 -10.95 -21.73
C ASP A 113 0.18 -12.10 -22.19
N ASP A 114 1.10 -11.75 -23.08
CA ASP A 114 2.14 -12.59 -23.68
C ASP A 114 3.27 -12.95 -22.71
N LYS A 115 3.32 -12.33 -21.52
CA LYS A 115 4.39 -12.52 -20.54
C LYS A 115 4.14 -13.68 -19.57
N LYS A 116 2.90 -14.20 -19.53
CA LYS A 116 2.50 -15.28 -18.60
C LYS A 116 3.25 -16.58 -18.87
N TYR A 117 3.41 -16.98 -20.13
CA TYR A 117 4.17 -18.17 -20.49
C TYR A 117 5.67 -18.05 -20.15
N ASP A 118 6.27 -16.87 -20.37
CA ASP A 118 7.67 -16.65 -19.99
C ASP A 118 7.90 -16.64 -18.48
N ALA A 119 6.93 -16.11 -17.71
CA ALA A 119 6.93 -16.20 -16.26
C ALA A 119 6.75 -17.65 -15.78
N ALA A 120 5.89 -18.44 -16.44
CA ALA A 120 5.63 -19.84 -16.13
C ALA A 120 6.88 -20.73 -16.27
N LYS A 121 7.77 -20.41 -17.21
CA LYS A 121 9.06 -21.13 -17.39
C LYS A 121 10.09 -20.81 -16.30
N LYS A 122 10.05 -19.59 -15.76
CA LYS A 122 11.08 -19.07 -14.83
C LYS A 122 10.71 -19.24 -13.37
N THR A 123 9.43 -19.36 -13.06
CA THR A 123 8.92 -19.40 -11.69
C THR A 123 8.37 -20.77 -11.33
N ASN A 124 8.50 -21.18 -10.06
CA ASN A 124 7.91 -22.42 -9.54
C ASN A 124 6.45 -22.19 -9.08
N GLN A 125 5.72 -21.34 -9.81
CA GLN A 125 4.34 -21.00 -9.53
C GLN A 125 3.40 -21.95 -10.27
N PRO A 126 2.16 -22.14 -9.79
CA PRO A 126 1.17 -22.95 -10.48
C PRO A 126 0.86 -22.36 -11.86
N GLN A 127 0.94 -23.17 -12.91
CA GLN A 127 0.73 -22.74 -14.28
C GLN A 127 -0.75 -22.78 -14.67
N ALA A 128 -1.49 -23.78 -14.19
CA ALA A 128 -2.91 -23.93 -14.47
C ALA A 128 -3.69 -24.30 -13.19
N TYR A 129 -5.01 -24.09 -13.21
CA TYR A 129 -5.91 -24.56 -12.17
C TYR A 129 -7.26 -24.96 -12.75
N PHE A 130 -7.97 -25.85 -12.06
CA PHE A 130 -9.37 -26.15 -12.37
C PHE A 130 -10.16 -26.25 -11.07
N ASN A 131 -11.46 -25.96 -11.16
CA ASN A 131 -12.38 -26.07 -10.03
C ASN A 131 -12.88 -27.51 -9.90
N ILE A 132 -13.04 -27.97 -8.66
CA ILE A 132 -13.60 -29.28 -8.33
C ILE A 132 -14.90 -29.11 -7.56
N LYS A 133 -15.80 -30.08 -7.67
CA LYS A 133 -17.05 -30.09 -6.91
C LYS A 133 -16.78 -30.31 -5.42
N ASP A 134 -15.99 -31.34 -5.12
CA ASP A 134 -15.58 -31.75 -3.79
C ASP A 134 -14.31 -32.63 -3.85
N MET A 135 -13.58 -32.68 -2.74
CA MET A 135 -12.27 -33.35 -2.66
C MET A 135 -12.39 -34.87 -2.72
N GLU A 136 -13.50 -35.42 -2.21
CA GLU A 136 -13.74 -36.86 -2.18
C GLU A 136 -14.00 -37.40 -3.59
N SER A 137 -14.86 -36.73 -4.36
CA SER A 137 -15.12 -37.05 -5.76
C SER A 137 -13.85 -36.96 -6.59
N PHE A 138 -13.06 -35.90 -6.41
CA PHE A 138 -11.79 -35.75 -7.10
C PHE A 138 -10.80 -36.87 -6.73
N SER A 139 -10.66 -37.19 -5.45
CA SER A 139 -9.78 -38.28 -4.98
C SER A 139 -10.20 -39.64 -5.56
N ARG A 140 -11.51 -39.90 -5.65
CA ARG A 140 -12.04 -41.12 -6.26
C ARG A 140 -11.75 -41.19 -7.75
N GLU A 141 -12.05 -40.13 -8.50
CA GLU A 141 -11.81 -40.07 -9.94
C GLU A 141 -10.31 -40.18 -10.27
N MET A 142 -9.45 -39.57 -9.46
CA MET A 142 -8.00 -39.72 -9.58
C MET A 142 -7.55 -41.17 -9.33
N SER A 143 -8.12 -41.83 -8.31
CA SER A 143 -7.82 -43.24 -8.03
C SER A 143 -8.27 -44.16 -9.17
N GLU A 144 -9.46 -43.92 -9.73
CA GLU A 144 -9.97 -44.65 -10.89
C GLU A 144 -9.08 -44.42 -12.12
N PHE A 145 -8.64 -43.18 -12.35
CA PHE A 145 -7.72 -42.84 -13.43
C PHE A 145 -6.41 -43.63 -13.35
N TYR A 146 -5.76 -43.70 -12.18
CA TYR A 146 -4.53 -44.47 -12.01
C TYR A 146 -4.76 -45.99 -12.11
N THR A 147 -5.91 -46.48 -11.65
CA THR A 147 -6.28 -47.89 -11.81
C THR A 147 -6.42 -48.27 -13.29
N GLN A 148 -7.00 -47.38 -14.10
CA GLN A 148 -7.14 -47.59 -15.54
C GLN A 148 -5.84 -47.34 -16.33
N ASN A 149 -4.89 -46.59 -15.76
CA ASN A 149 -3.64 -46.20 -16.43
C ASN A 149 -2.42 -46.50 -15.53
N PRO A 150 -2.13 -47.77 -15.23
CA PRO A 150 -1.07 -48.17 -14.28
C PRO A 150 0.35 -47.75 -14.74
N GLN A 151 0.53 -47.45 -16.02
CA GLN A 151 1.78 -46.96 -16.59
C GLN A 151 2.08 -45.48 -16.26
N ILE A 152 1.08 -44.72 -15.79
CA ILE A 152 1.24 -43.29 -15.49
C ILE A 152 1.80 -43.13 -14.09
N LYS A 153 2.86 -42.35 -13.98
CA LYS A 153 3.52 -42.04 -12.69
C LYS A 153 2.53 -41.31 -11.77
N HIS A 154 2.43 -41.78 -10.53
CA HIS A 154 1.68 -41.09 -9.50
C HIS A 154 2.35 -39.75 -9.17
N ILE A 155 1.59 -38.67 -9.31
CA ILE A 155 2.03 -37.32 -8.94
C ILE A 155 1.73 -37.05 -7.46
N SER A 156 2.55 -36.20 -6.83
CA SER A 156 2.32 -35.77 -5.45
C SER A 156 1.21 -34.72 -5.40
N ASP A 157 0.27 -34.92 -4.47
CA ASP A 157 -0.67 -33.88 -4.03
C ASP A 157 -0.22 -33.35 -2.66
N ASN A 158 -0.13 -32.04 -2.54
CA ASN A 158 0.09 -31.36 -1.26
C ASN A 158 -1.13 -30.48 -0.96
N PRO A 159 -2.15 -31.03 -0.27
CA PRO A 159 -3.33 -30.25 0.07
C PRO A 159 -2.97 -29.03 0.92
N ASP A 160 -3.57 -27.89 0.61
CA ASP A 160 -3.34 -26.64 1.33
C ASP A 160 -4.61 -25.80 1.43
N GLU A 161 -4.57 -24.77 2.26
CA GLU A 161 -5.60 -23.76 2.39
C GLU A 161 -5.02 -22.39 2.02
N GLU A 162 -5.68 -21.71 1.11
CA GLU A 162 -5.23 -20.38 0.71
C GLU A 162 -5.92 -19.30 1.54
N GLY A 163 -5.13 -18.36 2.06
CA GLY A 163 -5.67 -17.19 2.72
C GLY A 163 -6.65 -16.42 1.82
N GLU A 164 -7.75 -15.97 2.40
CA GLU A 164 -8.69 -15.07 1.73
C GLU A 164 -8.02 -13.71 1.55
N LEU A 165 -7.75 -13.33 0.30
CA LEU A 165 -7.17 -12.02 -0.02
C LEU A 165 -7.99 -10.88 0.59
N PHE A 166 -9.32 -11.02 0.63
CA PHE A 166 -10.21 -10.03 1.23
C PHE A 166 -10.02 -9.89 2.74
N SER A 167 -10.05 -11.00 3.49
CA SER A 167 -9.77 -11.01 4.94
C SER A 167 -8.39 -10.41 5.24
N GLN A 168 -7.43 -10.71 4.38
CA GLN A 168 -6.08 -10.18 4.51
C GLN A 168 -5.96 -8.67 4.24
N ILE A 169 -6.64 -8.18 3.20
CA ILE A 169 -6.69 -6.74 2.90
C ILE A 169 -7.35 -6.01 4.07
N ILE A 170 -8.47 -6.52 4.59
CA ILE A 170 -9.15 -5.93 5.75
C ILE A 170 -8.23 -5.92 6.96
N SER A 171 -7.65 -7.05 7.35
CA SER A 171 -6.79 -7.13 8.54
C SER A 171 -5.56 -6.22 8.44
N THR A 172 -5.02 -5.99 7.24
CA THR A 172 -3.88 -5.10 7.02
C THR A 172 -4.29 -3.63 6.95
N LEU A 173 -5.39 -3.32 6.24
CA LEU A 173 -5.81 -1.95 5.96
C LEU A 173 -6.65 -1.35 7.09
N LEU A 174 -7.45 -2.16 7.79
CA LEU A 174 -8.34 -1.71 8.87
C LEU A 174 -7.58 -0.96 9.97
N PRO A 175 -6.45 -1.43 10.53
CA PRO A 175 -5.69 -0.69 11.53
C PRO A 175 -5.13 0.63 11.00
N ILE A 176 -4.63 0.64 9.76
CA ILE A 176 -4.09 1.85 9.10
C ILE A 176 -5.21 2.88 8.91
N LEU A 177 -6.39 2.43 8.44
CA LEU A 177 -7.57 3.27 8.30
C LEU A 177 -8.06 3.80 9.64
N LEU A 178 -8.05 2.99 10.70
CA LEU A 178 -8.50 3.38 12.03
C LEU A 178 -7.58 4.43 12.64
N ILE A 179 -6.25 4.26 12.51
CA ILE A 179 -5.26 5.26 12.93
C ILE A 179 -5.43 6.55 12.10
N GLY A 180 -5.55 6.43 10.78
CA GLY A 180 -5.78 7.57 9.89
C GLY A 180 -7.08 8.32 10.22
N PHE A 181 -8.16 7.59 10.48
CA PHE A 181 -9.46 8.13 10.88
C PHE A 181 -9.40 8.84 12.23
N LEU A 182 -8.80 8.21 13.25
CA LEU A 182 -8.59 8.84 14.57
C LEU A 182 -7.69 10.07 14.46
N PHE A 183 -6.65 10.02 13.62
CA PHE A 183 -5.76 11.15 13.37
C PHE A 183 -6.50 12.32 12.71
N VAL A 184 -7.38 12.06 11.73
CA VAL A 184 -8.27 13.07 11.14
C VAL A 184 -9.26 13.62 12.17
N LEU A 185 -9.84 12.79 13.03
CA LEU A 185 -10.72 13.26 14.10
C LEU A 185 -9.99 14.14 15.12
N MET A 186 -8.75 13.80 15.49
CA MET A 186 -7.91 14.65 16.34
C MET A 186 -7.59 15.98 15.66
N MET A 187 -7.17 15.96 14.38
CA MET A 187 -6.89 17.17 13.60
C MET A 187 -8.13 18.05 13.39
N ARG A 188 -9.31 17.45 13.20
CA ARG A 188 -10.58 18.19 13.16
C ARG A 188 -10.87 18.92 14.47
N LYS A 189 -10.45 18.35 15.61
CA LYS A 189 -10.67 18.94 16.93
C LYS A 189 -9.65 20.02 17.28
N VAL A 190 -8.42 19.96 16.76
CA VAL A 190 -7.41 21.02 16.93
C VAL A 190 -7.52 22.16 15.91
N GLY A 191 -8.38 22.03 14.89
CA GLY A 191 -8.60 23.05 13.85
C GLY A 191 -10.01 23.66 13.78
N GLY A 192 -10.92 23.32 14.71
CA GLY A 192 -12.25 23.94 14.75
C GLY A 192 -12.17 25.45 15.06
N PRO A 193 -13.17 26.28 14.67
CA PRO A 193 -13.18 27.75 14.85
C PRO A 193 -13.23 28.27 16.31
N GLY A 194 -12.75 27.47 17.27
CA GLY A 194 -12.46 27.85 18.64
C GLY A 194 -11.32 27.03 19.28
N GLY A 195 -10.57 26.24 18.50
CA GLY A 195 -9.50 25.37 18.97
C GLY A 195 -8.17 26.10 19.10
N GLY A 196 -8.09 27.06 20.02
CA GLY A 196 -6.82 27.63 20.50
C GLY A 196 -6.02 26.57 21.27
N GLY A 197 -5.43 25.62 20.55
CA GLY A 197 -4.63 24.52 21.09
C GLY A 197 -3.18 24.53 20.61
N GLY A 198 -2.68 25.65 20.10
CA GLY A 198 -1.24 25.91 20.11
C GLY A 198 -0.80 26.23 21.54
N PRO A 199 0.45 25.98 21.94
CA PRO A 199 1.00 26.44 23.22
C PRO A 199 1.14 27.97 23.20
N GLY A 200 -0.01 28.64 23.26
CA GLY A 200 -0.19 30.08 23.30
C GLY A 200 -0.24 30.52 24.75
N GLY A 201 0.95 30.78 25.29
CA GLY A 201 1.20 31.85 26.24
C GLY A 201 0.36 31.87 27.52
N ILE A 202 0.92 31.27 28.58
CA ILE A 202 0.62 31.64 29.98
C ILE A 202 1.00 33.10 30.33
N PHE A 203 1.47 33.89 29.37
CA PHE A 203 1.83 35.30 29.53
C PHE A 203 0.83 36.24 28.84
N ASN A 204 -0.47 36.05 29.10
CA ASN A 204 -1.46 37.14 29.03
C ASN A 204 -1.32 38.12 30.22
N ILE A 205 -0.10 38.28 30.76
CA ILE A 205 0.21 39.16 31.88
C ILE A 205 0.87 40.39 31.29
N GLY A 206 0.22 41.55 31.38
CA GLY A 206 0.89 42.82 31.13
C GLY A 206 0.11 43.92 30.44
N LYS A 207 -1.16 43.74 30.03
CA LYS A 207 -1.99 44.89 29.63
C LYS A 207 -2.62 45.55 30.86
N SER A 208 -1.80 45.99 31.80
CA SER A 208 -2.27 46.94 32.83
C SER A 208 -2.61 48.24 32.12
N LYS A 209 -3.87 48.67 32.21
CA LYS A 209 -4.31 50.00 31.78
C LYS A 209 -3.99 50.97 32.92
N ALA A 210 -3.00 51.84 32.75
CA ALA A 210 -2.78 52.95 33.69
C ALA A 210 -3.83 54.05 33.43
N THR A 211 -4.70 54.30 34.40
CA THR A 211 -5.58 55.47 34.44
C THR A 211 -4.87 56.60 35.20
N LEU A 212 -4.59 57.72 34.52
CA LEU A 212 -4.12 58.96 35.14
C LEU A 212 -5.30 59.65 35.84
N PHE A 213 -5.18 59.87 37.15
CA PHE A 213 -6.03 60.81 37.88
C PHE A 213 -5.25 62.11 38.04
N GLU A 214 -5.78 63.21 37.48
CA GLU A 214 -5.31 64.56 37.78
C GLU A 214 -5.98 65.08 39.07
N LYS A 215 -5.28 65.95 39.83
CA LYS A 215 -5.74 66.58 41.08
C LYS A 215 -5.95 68.07 40.86
#